data_AF-A0A4U5W012-F1
#
_entry.id   AF-A0A4U5W012-F1
#
_cell.length_a   1.000
_cell.length_b   1.000
_cell.length_c   1.000
_cell.angle_alpha   90.00
_cell.angle_beta   90.00
_cell.angle_gamma   90.00
#
_symmetry.space_group_name_H-M   'P 1'
#
loop_
_entity.id
_entity.type
_entity.pdbx_description
1 polymer ?
#
loop_
_entity_poly.entity_id
_entity_poly.type
_entity_poly.pdbx_seq_one_letter_code
_entity_poly.pdbx_strand_id
1 'polypeptide(L)'
;MPFCKRTVLPKDVWRRRRRLQDKPAEVFGDLADVCGFSLCSVLRQLSDLSRHSVSILEELEGELASVCHRSGALEGRVVRLQRHVAELLSKPPPRRHFFLGGCQIYRVLLKAAPVWAGTVVHLSPLSHLTQVDAHMEV
;
A
#
# COMPACT_ATOMS: atom_id res chain seq x y z
N MET A 1 40.86 19.25 -2.01
CA MET A 1 40.93 20.66 -2.45
C MET A 1 40.46 21.57 -1.32
N PRO A 2 41.11 22.71 -1.04
CA PRO A 2 40.66 23.62 0.01
C PRO A 2 39.61 24.56 -0.58
N PHE A 3 38.33 24.22 -0.41
CA PHE A 3 37.27 25.20 -0.63
C PHE A 3 37.32 26.19 0.53
N CYS A 4 37.94 27.35 0.31
CA CYS A 4 37.83 28.45 1.25
C CYS A 4 36.33 28.72 1.46
N LYS A 5 35.83 28.50 2.68
CA LYS A 5 34.44 28.78 3.06
C LYS A 5 34.19 30.28 2.92
N ARG A 6 33.78 30.71 1.73
CA ARG A 6 33.21 32.04 1.49
C ARG A 6 31.71 31.90 1.70
N THR A 7 31.24 32.38 2.85
CA THR A 7 29.80 32.57 3.05
C THR A 7 29.37 33.73 2.17
N VAL A 8 28.81 33.43 1.00
CA VAL A 8 28.22 34.46 0.13
C VAL A 8 26.82 34.73 0.67
N LEU A 9 26.61 35.86 1.32
CA LEU A 9 25.26 36.28 1.68
C LEU A 9 24.50 36.64 0.39
N PRO A 10 23.20 36.33 0.28
CA PRO A 10 22.41 36.66 -0.91
C PRO A 10 22.58 38.14 -1.32
N LYS A 11 22.64 39.05 -0.33
CA LYS A 11 22.86 40.50 -0.51
C LYS A 11 24.16 40.85 -1.27
N ASP A 12 25.19 40.02 -1.20
CA ASP A 12 26.48 40.25 -1.86
C ASP A 12 26.48 39.86 -3.33
N VAL A 13 25.57 38.95 -3.72
CA VAL A 13 25.28 38.66 -5.14
C VAL A 13 24.62 39.88 -5.79
N TRP A 14 23.66 40.50 -5.11
CA TRP A 14 22.94 41.68 -5.59
C TRP A 14 23.83 42.94 -5.71
N ARG A 15 24.80 43.14 -4.81
CA ARG A 15 25.72 44.31 -4.88
C ARG A 15 26.78 44.20 -5.97
N ARG A 16 27.27 43.00 -6.30
CA ARG A 16 28.27 42.82 -7.37
C ARG A 16 27.70 43.23 -8.74
N ARG A 17 26.41 42.96 -8.96
CA ARG A 17 25.65 43.38 -10.14
C ARG A 17 25.46 44.90 -10.26
N ARG A 18 25.42 45.62 -9.12
CA ARG A 18 25.34 47.09 -9.10
C ARG A 18 26.61 47.80 -9.52
N ARG A 19 27.79 47.19 -9.38
CA ARG A 19 29.05 47.82 -9.85
C ARG A 19 29.21 47.75 -11.38
N LEU A 20 28.34 47.01 -12.07
CA LEU A 20 28.25 46.93 -13.53
C LEU A 20 27.14 47.85 -14.09
N GLN A 21 26.57 48.75 -13.27
CA GLN A 21 25.41 49.60 -13.60
C GLN A 21 25.67 50.83 -14.47
N ASP A 22 26.80 50.94 -15.17
CA ASP A 22 26.93 51.99 -16.19
C ASP A 22 25.98 51.75 -17.38
N LYS A 23 25.31 50.58 -17.44
CA LYS A 23 24.27 50.25 -18.43
C LYS A 23 23.08 49.50 -17.80
N PRO A 24 22.10 50.21 -17.22
CA PRO A 24 20.95 49.59 -16.56
C PRO A 24 20.10 48.72 -17.50
N ALA A 25 19.99 49.07 -18.79
CA ALA A 25 19.17 48.33 -19.76
C ALA A 25 19.66 46.89 -20.02
N GLU A 26 20.98 46.68 -20.11
CA GLU A 26 21.58 45.33 -20.31
C GLU A 26 21.35 44.43 -19.07
N VAL A 27 21.42 45.01 -17.86
CA VAL A 27 21.22 44.28 -16.59
C VAL A 27 19.77 43.81 -16.39
N PHE A 28 18.76 44.55 -16.84
CA PHE A 28 17.37 44.12 -16.77
C PHE A 28 17.06 43.02 -17.80
N GLY A 29 17.65 43.07 -18.99
CA GLY A 29 17.58 41.99 -19.99
C GLY A 29 18.14 40.68 -19.44
N ASP A 30 19.38 40.70 -18.93
CA ASP A 30 20.01 39.53 -18.32
C ASP A 30 19.19 38.92 -17.18
N LEU A 31 18.46 39.73 -16.41
CA LEU A 31 17.63 39.21 -15.32
C LEU A 31 16.38 38.53 -15.85
N ALA A 32 15.74 39.13 -16.85
CA ALA A 32 14.59 38.53 -17.51
C ALA A 32 14.98 37.18 -18.15
N ASP A 33 16.15 37.10 -18.78
CA ASP A 33 16.66 35.87 -19.38
C ASP A 33 16.98 34.80 -18.32
N VAL A 34 17.63 35.18 -17.21
CA VAL A 34 17.90 34.25 -16.10
C VAL A 34 16.59 33.77 -15.45
N CYS A 35 15.61 34.67 -15.26
CA CYS A 35 14.30 34.31 -14.72
C CYS A 35 13.54 33.38 -15.68
N GLY A 36 13.53 33.68 -16.98
CA GLY A 36 12.91 32.86 -18.01
C GLY A 36 13.55 31.48 -18.08
N PHE A 37 14.88 31.40 -18.12
CA PHE A 37 15.60 30.13 -18.10
C PHE A 37 15.34 29.32 -16.83
N SER A 38 15.37 29.97 -15.67
CA SER A 38 15.09 29.32 -14.39
C SER A 38 13.66 28.79 -14.33
N LEU A 39 12.69 29.58 -14.80
CA LEU A 39 11.29 29.17 -14.88
C LEU A 39 11.11 27.98 -15.83
N CYS A 40 11.66 28.04 -17.04
CA CYS A 40 11.61 26.95 -18.01
C CYS A 40 12.27 25.68 -17.45
N SER A 41 13.40 25.80 -16.74
CA SER A 41 14.05 24.68 -16.09
C SER A 41 13.17 24.05 -15.00
N VAL A 42 12.56 24.86 -14.15
CA VAL A 42 11.65 24.38 -13.09
C VAL A 42 10.41 23.71 -13.69
N LEU A 43 9.78 24.32 -14.70
CA LEU A 43 8.62 23.73 -15.39
C LEU A 43 8.97 22.39 -16.04
N ARG A 44 10.15 22.27 -16.65
CA ARG A 44 10.63 21.01 -17.20
C ARG A 44 10.84 19.96 -16.10
N GLN A 45 11.50 20.34 -14.99
CA GLN A 45 11.69 19.44 -13.84
C GLN A 45 10.36 18.97 -13.25
N LEU A 46 9.36 19.86 -13.14
CA LEU A 46 8.02 19.51 -12.68
C LEU A 46 7.30 18.59 -13.67
N SER A 47 7.47 18.80 -14.98
CA SER A 47 6.90 17.91 -15.99
C SER A 47 7.51 16.50 -15.92
N ASP A 48 8.83 16.43 -15.80
CA ASP A 48 9.57 15.16 -15.67
C ASP A 48 9.18 14.44 -14.37
N LEU A 49 9.07 15.15 -13.26
CA LEU A 49 8.62 14.61 -11.98
C LEU A 49 7.19 14.08 -12.07
N SER A 50 6.27 14.85 -12.64
CA SER A 50 4.87 14.41 -12.80
C SER A 50 4.76 13.16 -13.66
N ARG A 51 5.52 13.08 -14.76
CA ARG A 51 5.58 11.86 -15.60
C ARG A 51 6.08 10.66 -14.81
N HIS A 52 7.13 10.85 -14.01
CA HIS A 52 7.68 9.77 -13.19
C HIS A 52 6.72 9.31 -12.10
N SER A 53 6.05 10.25 -11.42
CA SER A 53 5.04 9.93 -10.41
C SER A 53 3.88 9.12 -11.00
N VAL A 54 3.40 9.47 -12.20
CA VAL A 54 2.35 8.70 -12.88
C VAL A 54 2.81 7.28 -13.19
N SER A 55 4.03 7.10 -13.72
CA SER A 55 4.60 5.77 -13.97
C SER A 55 4.64 4.90 -12.72
N ILE A 56 5.08 5.46 -11.58
CA ILE A 56 5.12 4.73 -10.30
C ILE A 56 3.71 4.34 -9.86
N LEU A 57 2.74 5.25 -10.00
CA LEU A 57 1.35 4.97 -9.62
C LEU A 57 0.74 3.87 -10.48
N GLU A 58 1.02 3.85 -11.79
CA GLU A 58 0.57 2.80 -12.71
C GLU A 58 1.16 1.43 -12.34
N GLU A 59 2.45 1.38 -11.96
CA GLU A 59 3.10 0.16 -11.47
C GLU A 59 2.44 -0.35 -10.18
N LEU A 60 2.22 0.54 -9.20
CA LEU A 60 1.57 0.21 -7.93
C LEU A 60 0.12 -0.24 -8.11
N GLU A 61 -0.63 0.39 -9.01
CA GLU A 61 -2.00 -0.01 -9.34
C GLU A 61 -2.01 -1.42 -9.93
N GLY A 62 -1.08 -1.74 -10.83
CA GLY A 62 -0.93 -3.08 -11.39
C GLY A 62 -0.63 -4.14 -10.34
N GLU A 63 0.30 -3.84 -9.41
CA GLU A 63 0.59 -4.74 -8.29
C GLU A 63 -0.61 -4.93 -7.36
N LEU A 64 -1.31 -3.85 -7.01
CA LEU A 64 -2.50 -3.90 -6.18
C LEU A 64 -3.60 -4.74 -6.83
N ALA A 65 -3.85 -4.56 -8.14
CA ALA A 65 -4.81 -5.36 -8.88
C ALA A 65 -4.47 -6.86 -8.84
N SER A 66 -3.18 -7.20 -8.99
CA SER A 66 -2.69 -8.57 -8.87
C SER A 66 -2.92 -9.16 -7.47
N VAL A 67 -2.64 -8.39 -6.41
CA VAL A 67 -2.88 -8.80 -5.02
C VAL A 67 -4.37 -8.98 -4.76
N CYS A 68 -5.21 -8.04 -5.19
CA CYS A 68 -6.67 -8.13 -5.06
C CYS A 68 -7.23 -9.37 -5.77
N HIS A 69 -6.78 -9.66 -6.98
CA HIS A 69 -7.20 -10.86 -7.71
C HIS A 69 -6.83 -12.15 -6.96
N ARG A 70 -5.59 -12.25 -6.50
CA ARG A 70 -5.11 -13.42 -5.72
C ARG A 70 -5.85 -13.56 -4.39
N SER A 71 -6.10 -12.44 -3.70
CA SER A 71 -6.85 -12.41 -2.46
C SER A 71 -8.29 -12.88 -2.67
N GLY A 72 -8.99 -12.37 -3.68
CA GLY A 72 -10.35 -12.79 -4.00
C GLY A 72 -10.42 -14.27 -4.41
N ALA A 73 -9.44 -14.77 -5.17
CA ALA A 73 -9.35 -16.19 -5.49
C ALA A 73 -9.14 -17.05 -4.24
N LEU A 74 -8.30 -16.60 -3.30
CA LEU A 74 -8.06 -17.28 -2.04
C LEU A 74 -9.31 -17.26 -1.15
N GLU A 75 -9.98 -16.12 -1.02
CA GLU A 75 -11.23 -15.97 -0.30
C GLU A 75 -12.29 -16.95 -0.84
N GLY A 76 -12.47 -17.02 -2.16
CA GLY A 76 -13.37 -17.98 -2.78
C GLY A 76 -13.01 -19.43 -2.46
N ARG A 77 -11.72 -19.77 -2.38
CA ARG A 77 -11.27 -21.11 -1.96
C ARG A 77 -11.60 -21.38 -0.49
N VAL A 78 -11.39 -20.40 0.39
CA VAL A 78 -11.71 -20.52 1.82
C VAL A 78 -13.21 -20.71 2.03
N VAL A 79 -14.05 -19.94 1.36
CA VAL A 79 -15.52 -20.09 1.44
C VAL A 79 -15.97 -21.48 0.99
N ARG A 80 -15.40 -21.99 -0.13
CA ARG A 80 -15.70 -23.36 -0.58
C ARG A 80 -15.26 -24.39 0.45
N LEU A 81 -14.06 -24.25 1.01
CA LEU A 81 -13.55 -25.16 2.03
C LEU A 81 -14.43 -25.15 3.28
N GLN A 82 -14.83 -23.97 3.75
CA GLN A 82 -15.73 -23.82 4.90
C GLN A 82 -17.06 -24.52 4.67
N ARG A 83 -17.65 -24.41 3.46
CA ARG A 83 -18.87 -25.14 3.09
C ARG A 83 -18.66 -26.65 3.14
N HIS A 84 -17.58 -27.16 2.55
CA HIS A 84 -17.27 -28.59 2.58
C HIS A 84 -17.07 -29.10 4.02
N VAL A 85 -16.38 -28.33 4.87
CA VAL A 85 -16.22 -28.69 6.29
C VAL A 85 -17.56 -28.70 7.01
N ALA A 86 -18.44 -27.72 6.78
CA ALA A 86 -19.78 -27.70 7.36
C ALA A 86 -20.64 -28.90 6.90
N GLU A 87 -20.52 -29.31 5.63
CA GLU A 87 -21.17 -30.51 5.11
C GLU A 87 -20.63 -31.79 5.78
N LEU A 88 -19.32 -31.90 5.97
CA LEU A 88 -18.70 -33.04 6.67
C LEU A 88 -19.06 -33.09 8.15
N LEU A 89 -19.24 -31.93 8.80
CA LEU A 89 -19.66 -31.86 10.20
C LEU A 89 -21.15 -32.15 10.39
N SER A 90 -21.99 -31.78 9.42
CA SER A 90 -23.45 -32.04 9.48
C SER A 90 -23.82 -33.45 9.07
N LYS A 91 -22.99 -34.12 8.25
CA LYS A 91 -23.19 -35.52 7.87
C LYS A 91 -22.53 -36.43 8.91
N PRO A 92 -23.27 -37.30 9.62
CA PRO A 92 -22.64 -38.29 10.48
C PRO A 92 -21.68 -39.12 9.61
N PRO A 93 -20.47 -39.44 10.11
CA PRO A 93 -19.51 -40.23 9.35
C PRO A 93 -20.22 -41.49 8.85
N PRO A 94 -20.01 -41.90 7.58
CA PRO A 94 -20.65 -43.08 7.05
C PRO A 94 -20.39 -44.20 8.05
N ARG A 95 -21.48 -44.77 8.59
CA ARG A 95 -21.41 -45.96 9.43
C ARG A 95 -20.79 -47.02 8.54
N ARG A 96 -19.46 -47.14 8.58
CA ARG A 96 -18.76 -48.30 8.07
C ARG A 96 -19.33 -49.41 8.93
N HIS A 97 -20.25 -50.18 8.36
CA HIS A 97 -20.53 -51.51 8.83
C HIS A 97 -19.23 -52.29 8.64
N PHE A 98 -18.29 -52.09 9.56
CA PHE A 98 -17.39 -53.16 9.90
C PHE A 98 -18.31 -54.28 10.34
N PHE A 99 -18.55 -55.24 9.44
CA PHE A 99 -18.86 -56.60 9.82
C PHE A 99 -17.66 -57.12 10.62
N LEU A 100 -17.52 -56.62 11.85
CA LEU A 100 -16.78 -57.30 12.89
C LEU A 100 -17.73 -58.41 13.33
N GLY A 101 -17.58 -59.55 12.67
CA GLY A 101 -17.98 -60.83 13.26
C GLY A 101 -17.57 -60.82 14.73
N GLY A 102 -18.54 -61.16 15.58
CA GLY A 102 -18.57 -60.88 17.01
C GLY A 102 -17.20 -60.81 17.71
N CYS A 103 -16.85 -59.62 18.20
CA CYS A 103 -15.93 -59.47 19.31
C CYS A 103 -16.36 -58.26 20.14
N GLN A 104 -16.76 -58.52 21.38
CA GLN A 104 -17.31 -57.60 22.38
C GLN A 104 -16.30 -56.53 22.90
N ILE A 105 -15.27 -56.19 22.12
CA ILE A 105 -14.12 -55.40 22.59
C ILE A 105 -14.38 -53.88 22.49
N TYR A 106 -15.26 -53.44 21.59
CA TYR A 106 -15.44 -52.00 21.32
C TYR A 106 -16.29 -51.25 22.35
N ARG A 107 -16.93 -51.96 23.30
CA ARG A 107 -17.74 -51.31 24.34
C ARG A 107 -16.89 -50.55 25.38
N VAL A 108 -15.58 -50.77 25.40
CA VAL A 108 -14.65 -50.08 26.31
C VAL A 108 -14.10 -48.77 25.71
N LEU A 109 -13.97 -48.65 24.37
CA LEU A 109 -13.39 -47.44 23.78
C LEU A 109 -14.35 -46.24 23.65
N LEU A 110 -15.66 -46.47 23.73
CA LEU A 110 -16.67 -45.40 23.56
C LEU A 110 -17.00 -44.65 24.86
N LYS A 111 -16.30 -44.93 25.97
CA LYS A 111 -16.51 -44.27 27.27
C LYS A 111 -15.46 -43.19 27.58
N ALA A 112 -14.59 -42.86 26.62
CA ALA A 112 -13.63 -41.77 26.68
C ALA A 112 -14.00 -40.66 25.68
N ALA A 113 -15.06 -39.93 25.97
CA ALA A 113 -15.26 -38.55 25.56
C ALA A 113 -15.65 -37.79 26.83
N PRO A 114 -15.33 -36.50 27.06
CA PRO A 114 -15.14 -35.45 26.06
C PRO A 114 -14.00 -34.48 26.42
N VAL A 115 -13.91 -33.34 25.71
CA VAL A 115 -13.19 -32.07 26.01
C VAL A 115 -12.37 -31.68 24.78
N TRP A 116 -13.05 -31.11 23.79
CA TRP A 116 -12.60 -29.91 23.06
C TRP A 116 -13.88 -29.15 22.68
N ALA A 117 -14.58 -28.69 23.71
CA ALA A 117 -15.50 -27.57 23.59
C ALA A 117 -14.68 -26.30 23.86
N GLY A 118 -14.73 -25.35 22.94
CA GLY A 118 -14.36 -23.97 23.23
C GLY A 118 -13.12 -23.43 22.52
N THR A 119 -13.25 -23.13 21.23
CA THR A 119 -12.75 -21.85 20.70
C THR A 119 -13.70 -21.35 19.63
N VAL A 120 -14.82 -20.76 20.07
CA VAL A 120 -15.56 -19.80 19.25
C VAL A 120 -14.63 -18.60 19.11
N VAL A 121 -13.90 -18.51 18.01
CA VAL A 121 -13.21 -17.27 17.64
C VAL A 121 -14.30 -16.30 17.20
N HIS A 122 -14.71 -15.47 18.15
CA HIS A 122 -15.55 -14.30 17.94
C HIS A 122 -14.76 -13.31 17.08
N LEU A 123 -14.78 -13.48 15.75
CA LEU A 123 -14.44 -12.38 14.85
C LEU A 123 -15.62 -11.41 14.84
N SER A 124 -15.59 -10.46 15.78
CA SER A 124 -16.32 -9.21 15.63
C SER A 124 -15.88 -8.54 14.34
N PRO A 125 -16.80 -7.98 13.53
CA PRO A 125 -16.44 -7.04 12.50
C PRO A 125 -15.99 -5.75 13.19
N LEU A 126 -14.72 -5.38 13.02
CA LEU A 126 -14.22 -4.06 13.34
C LEU A 126 -14.75 -3.08 12.27
N SER A 127 -16.03 -2.75 12.36
CA SER A 127 -16.61 -1.58 11.72
C SER A 127 -16.28 -0.38 12.60
N HIS A 128 -15.15 0.30 12.35
CA HIS A 128 -14.87 1.71 12.69
C HIS A 128 -13.38 2.01 12.44
N LEU A 129 -13.04 2.54 11.26
CA LEU A 129 -12.08 3.62 10.99
C LEU A 129 -11.70 3.62 9.50
N THR A 130 -12.42 4.40 8.69
CA THR A 130 -11.85 5.28 7.64
C THR A 130 -12.97 6.25 7.22
N GLN A 131 -13.50 6.96 8.22
CA GLN A 131 -14.02 8.31 8.00
C GLN A 131 -12.83 9.24 8.27
N VAL A 132 -12.06 9.47 7.23
CA VAL A 132 -11.18 10.62 7.06
C VAL A 132 -11.76 11.28 5.81
N ASP A 133 -12.75 12.15 5.96
CA ASP A 133 -12.50 13.59 6.05
C ASP A 133 -11.35 14.02 5.13
N ALA A 134 -11.66 14.10 3.85
CA ALA A 134 -11.05 15.07 2.96
C ALA A 134 -12.18 15.78 2.23
N HIS A 135 -12.78 16.72 2.95
CA HIS A 135 -13.30 17.96 2.40
C HIS A 135 -12.21 18.54 1.48
N MET A 136 -12.40 18.43 0.16
CA MET A 136 -11.67 19.25 -0.78
C MET A 136 -12.69 19.93 -1.67
N GLU A 137 -13.11 21.11 -1.20
CA GLU A 137 -13.58 22.16 -2.07
C GLU A 137 -12.51 22.45 -3.12
N VAL A 138 -12.91 22.40 -4.40
CA VAL A 138 -12.67 23.45 -5.41
C VAL A 138 -13.88 23.46 -6.33
#